data_AF-A0A2E2BHS1-F1
#
_entry.id   AF-A0A2E2BHS1-F1
#
_cell.length_a   1.000
_cell.length_b   1.000
_cell.length_c   1.000
_cell.angle_alpha   90.00
_cell.angle_beta   90.00
_cell.angle_gamma   90.00
#
_symmetry.space_group_name_H-M   'P 1'
#
loop_
_entity.id
_entity.type
_entity.pdbx_description
1 polymer ?
#
loop_
_entity_poly.entity_id
_entity_poly.type
_entity_poly.pdbx_seq_one_letter_code
_entity_poly.pdbx_strand_id
1 'polypeptide(L)'
;MYFLFIILYLSTIISEEISSLPHYFTDEELKNRSLIYSMTRDTDPPDTPIRNIAEFEPMQGVLIRYPFGISTSMIREMAEDVKIYCLVSSSLQNSAYNSMNNADVDMSKVEFITGSTDSYWTRDYGPWWVVDGDKNVGIVDFTYNRPRPNDNQAPIKVSNHLQAPYFATDMISTGGNYMTDGLGIAAATHIAYTENSQCNTNDENSIPLQNCNYVDNQMSDYYGINQYHVVADPNNEYIDHIDCWGKFLSPQKLLIRSVPSNHSQYNELEDIVSYFESILNSYGEPWEIFRVYTPDNQPYTNSLILNDKIFVPTMGSSWDDDALNIYQEALPGYEVLGFSGSWQATDALHCRTKGIPDLEMLQIFHNPLNDYIEPQSNGYQVQAIIDDLSESGLIDDEVRIFYKSDLMDQFYPIDMGVCDTDIPDCYQATIPPQQEDTNIYYFITARDYSDRYEKLPMAGYYDFSVVATQLIDDGDVNMDENINVLDVVLTVNYVLGVGDLSDYQIQLSDLNNDTIVNILDIILIVNIILEN
;
A
#
# COMPACT_ATOMS: atom_id res chain seq x y z
N MET A 1 -10.45 -66.20 -49.30
CA MET A 1 -10.60 -64.74 -49.38
C MET A 1 -11.74 -64.35 -48.44
N TYR A 2 -11.41 -64.03 -47.19
CA TYR A 2 -12.35 -63.49 -46.21
C TYR A 2 -11.74 -62.18 -45.72
N PHE A 3 -12.36 -61.06 -46.10
CA PHE A 3 -11.94 -59.71 -45.70
C PHE A 3 -12.49 -59.42 -44.30
N LEU A 4 -11.58 -59.15 -43.36
CA LEU A 4 -11.88 -58.61 -42.05
C LEU A 4 -12.14 -57.10 -42.20
N PHE A 5 -13.35 -56.64 -41.90
CA PHE A 5 -13.64 -55.20 -41.78
C PHE A 5 -13.39 -54.77 -40.34
N ILE A 6 -12.32 -53.99 -40.13
CA ILE A 6 -12.07 -53.27 -38.88
C ILE A 6 -12.81 -51.92 -38.99
N ILE A 7 -13.82 -51.72 -38.15
CA ILE A 7 -14.49 -50.44 -37.98
C ILE A 7 -13.68 -49.65 -36.94
N LEU A 8 -12.91 -48.67 -37.41
CA LEU A 8 -12.29 -47.65 -36.58
C LEU A 8 -13.38 -46.65 -36.17
N TYR A 9 -13.74 -46.64 -34.89
CA TYR A 9 -14.43 -45.51 -34.28
C TYR A 9 -13.43 -44.37 -34.11
N LEU A 10 -13.50 -43.36 -34.98
CA LEU A 10 -12.89 -42.06 -34.72
C LEU A 10 -13.77 -41.37 -33.67
N SER A 11 -13.36 -41.43 -32.41
CA SER A 11 -13.84 -40.48 -31.40
C SER A 11 -13.20 -39.14 -31.70
N THR A 12 -13.97 -38.22 -32.28
CA THR A 12 -13.62 -36.80 -32.29
C THR A 12 -13.57 -36.32 -30.85
N ILE A 13 -12.37 -36.21 -30.29
CA ILE A 13 -12.14 -35.45 -29.06
C ILE A 13 -12.39 -33.99 -29.46
N ILE A 14 -13.58 -33.49 -29.15
CA ILE A 14 -13.80 -32.06 -29.05
C ILE A 14 -12.99 -31.64 -27.84
N SER A 15 -11.83 -31.03 -28.09
CA SER A 15 -11.17 -30.20 -27.09
C SER A 15 -12.13 -29.06 -26.79
N GLU A 16 -12.95 -29.19 -25.76
CA GLU A 16 -13.61 -28.05 -25.15
C GLU A 16 -12.47 -27.15 -24.68
N GLU A 17 -12.20 -26.05 -25.40
CA GLU A 17 -11.34 -25.00 -24.88
C GLU A 17 -11.98 -24.58 -23.56
N ILE A 18 -11.32 -24.91 -22.44
CA ILE A 18 -11.73 -24.46 -21.12
C ILE A 18 -11.51 -22.95 -21.10
N SER A 19 -12.50 -22.19 -21.56
CA SER A 19 -12.46 -20.74 -21.59
C SER A 19 -12.76 -20.21 -20.18
N SER A 20 -12.00 -19.21 -19.73
CA SER A 20 -12.41 -18.40 -18.57
C SER A 20 -13.79 -17.80 -18.84
N LEU A 21 -14.67 -17.76 -17.83
CA LEU A 21 -15.86 -16.88 -17.88
C LEU A 21 -15.42 -15.42 -18.08
N PRO A 22 -16.29 -14.50 -18.57
CA PRO A 22 -16.02 -13.05 -18.75
C PRO A 22 -16.19 -12.24 -17.45
N HIS A 23 -15.73 -10.98 -17.39
CA HIS A 23 -15.81 -10.15 -16.17
C HIS A 23 -17.25 -9.70 -15.85
N TYR A 24 -18.09 -9.63 -16.89
CA TYR A 24 -19.54 -9.39 -16.79
C TYR A 24 -20.32 -10.66 -16.52
N PHE A 25 -21.57 -10.49 -16.07
CA PHE A 25 -22.54 -11.58 -16.03
C PHE A 25 -22.88 -12.07 -17.44
N THR A 26 -22.71 -13.36 -17.68
CA THR A 26 -23.31 -14.05 -18.83
C THR A 26 -24.81 -14.23 -18.66
N ASP A 27 -25.53 -14.49 -19.76
CA ASP A 27 -26.97 -14.80 -19.74
C ASP A 27 -27.32 -16.01 -18.85
N GLU A 28 -26.40 -16.96 -18.71
CA GLU A 28 -26.56 -18.12 -17.82
C GLU A 28 -26.37 -17.74 -16.36
N GLU A 29 -25.35 -16.95 -16.05
CA GLU A 29 -25.12 -16.44 -14.69
C GLU A 29 -26.28 -15.55 -14.21
N LEU A 30 -26.86 -14.72 -15.08
CA LEU A 30 -28.06 -13.93 -14.73
C LEU A 30 -29.25 -14.81 -14.32
N LYS A 31 -29.46 -15.95 -15.01
CA LYS A 31 -30.52 -16.90 -14.66
C LYS A 31 -30.24 -17.62 -13.34
N ASN A 32 -28.96 -17.79 -13.02
CA ASN A 32 -28.48 -18.49 -11.83
C ASN A 32 -28.01 -17.53 -10.72
N ARG A 33 -28.35 -16.23 -10.76
CA ARG A 33 -27.90 -15.24 -9.78
C ARG A 33 -28.25 -15.61 -8.34
N SER A 34 -29.34 -16.34 -8.14
CA SER A 34 -29.71 -16.86 -6.81
C SER A 34 -28.70 -17.82 -6.20
N LEU A 35 -27.79 -18.40 -7.01
CA LEU A 35 -26.70 -19.24 -6.53
C LEU A 35 -25.79 -18.48 -5.56
N ILE A 36 -25.59 -17.17 -5.75
CA ILE A 36 -24.76 -16.32 -4.87
C ILE A 36 -25.18 -16.49 -3.40
N TYR A 37 -26.49 -16.41 -3.12
CA TYR A 37 -27.03 -16.55 -1.75
C TYR A 37 -26.94 -17.96 -1.17
N SER A 38 -26.55 -18.96 -1.96
CA SER A 38 -26.29 -20.34 -1.49
C SER A 38 -24.80 -20.67 -1.39
N MET A 39 -23.94 -19.75 -1.83
CA MET A 39 -22.49 -19.87 -1.75
C MET A 39 -21.92 -19.34 -0.43
N THR A 40 -22.80 -18.89 0.46
CA THR A 40 -22.51 -18.32 1.77
C THR A 40 -21.82 -19.33 2.68
N ARG A 41 -20.99 -18.81 3.58
CA ARG A 41 -20.22 -19.56 4.57
C ARG A 41 -19.81 -18.57 5.67
N ASP A 42 -20.11 -18.96 6.89
CA ASP A 42 -19.93 -18.11 8.05
C ASP A 42 -19.09 -18.87 9.08
N THR A 43 -18.10 -18.18 9.63
CA THR A 43 -17.32 -18.62 10.79
C THR A 43 -17.41 -17.53 11.85
N ASP A 44 -17.02 -17.85 13.09
CA ASP A 44 -16.73 -16.78 14.05
C ASP A 44 -15.62 -15.86 13.46
N PRO A 45 -15.63 -14.56 13.75
CA PRO A 45 -14.58 -13.63 13.30
C PRO A 45 -13.21 -13.97 13.93
N PRO A 46 -12.11 -13.44 13.36
CA PRO A 46 -10.78 -13.53 13.99
C PRO A 46 -10.77 -12.92 15.40
N ASP A 47 -9.79 -13.34 16.21
CA ASP A 47 -9.59 -12.75 17.53
C ASP A 47 -9.11 -11.29 17.40
N THR A 48 -9.56 -10.42 18.31
CA THR A 48 -9.23 -8.99 18.29
C THR A 48 -7.94 -8.67 19.06
N PRO A 49 -7.19 -7.60 18.71
CA PRO A 49 -7.47 -6.62 17.65
C PRO A 49 -7.24 -7.20 16.25
N ILE A 50 -8.01 -6.72 15.28
CA ILE A 50 -7.91 -7.13 13.87
C ILE A 50 -7.41 -5.94 13.06
N ARG A 51 -6.51 -6.19 12.11
CA ARG A 51 -6.03 -5.18 11.16
C ARG A 51 -6.02 -5.73 9.75
N ASN A 52 -6.73 -5.11 8.82
CA ASN A 52 -6.64 -5.47 7.41
C ASN A 52 -5.28 -5.05 6.82
N ILE A 53 -4.71 -5.89 5.96
CA ILE A 53 -3.42 -5.63 5.32
C ILE A 53 -3.65 -4.90 3.99
N ALA A 54 -2.98 -3.76 3.81
CA ALA A 54 -3.02 -2.96 2.60
C ALA A 54 -2.16 -3.54 1.47
N GLU A 55 -2.40 -3.08 0.24
CA GLU A 55 -1.67 -3.57 -0.94
C GLU A 55 -0.21 -3.11 -0.98
N PHE A 56 0.10 -1.96 -0.36
CA PHE A 56 1.44 -1.37 -0.31
C PHE A 56 2.26 -1.83 0.91
N GLU A 57 1.85 -2.91 1.59
CA GLU A 57 2.62 -3.56 2.64
C GLU A 57 3.48 -4.72 2.06
N PRO A 58 4.44 -5.27 2.81
CA PRO A 58 5.32 -6.35 2.33
C PRO A 58 4.56 -7.58 1.81
N MET A 59 4.83 -7.96 0.56
CA MET A 59 4.26 -9.11 -0.13
C MET A 59 5.32 -10.17 -0.38
N GLN A 60 5.08 -11.39 0.10
CA GLN A 60 5.92 -12.55 -0.25
C GLN A 60 5.59 -13.14 -1.63
N GLY A 61 4.42 -12.80 -2.18
CA GLY A 61 3.93 -13.39 -3.42
C GLY A 61 2.76 -12.70 -4.07
N VAL A 62 2.41 -13.19 -5.26
CA VAL A 62 1.24 -12.76 -6.02
C VAL A 62 0.46 -13.98 -6.51
N LEU A 63 -0.85 -13.93 -6.32
CA LEU A 63 -1.80 -14.93 -6.76
C LEU A 63 -2.31 -14.63 -8.16
N ILE A 64 -2.08 -15.58 -9.06
CA ILE A 64 -2.57 -15.57 -10.45
C ILE A 64 -3.32 -16.87 -10.73
N ARG A 65 -4.01 -16.93 -11.87
CA ARG A 65 -4.76 -18.13 -12.28
C ARG A 65 -4.43 -18.55 -13.70
N TYR A 66 -4.34 -19.85 -13.94
CA TYR A 66 -4.22 -20.45 -15.28
C TYR A 66 -5.56 -21.09 -15.74
N PRO A 67 -5.99 -20.92 -17.02
CA PRO A 67 -5.36 -20.14 -18.09
C PRO A 67 -5.17 -18.66 -17.77
N PHE A 68 -4.03 -18.10 -18.18
CA PHE A 68 -3.59 -16.77 -17.78
C PHE A 68 -4.46 -15.66 -18.38
N GLY A 69 -4.88 -14.72 -17.53
CA GLY A 69 -5.43 -13.42 -17.94
C GLY A 69 -4.35 -12.35 -18.16
N ILE A 70 -3.07 -12.68 -17.96
CA ILE A 70 -1.95 -11.74 -17.98
C ILE A 70 -0.81 -12.29 -18.85
N SER A 71 0.10 -11.42 -19.29
CA SER A 71 1.23 -11.83 -20.13
C SER A 71 2.28 -12.58 -19.30
N THR A 72 2.95 -13.55 -19.91
CA THR A 72 4.05 -14.28 -19.23
C THR A 72 5.28 -13.42 -18.98
N SER A 73 5.47 -12.33 -19.73
CA SER A 73 6.52 -11.35 -19.44
C SER A 73 6.27 -10.63 -18.11
N MET A 74 5.01 -10.36 -17.79
CA MET A 74 4.64 -9.75 -16.51
C MET A 74 4.79 -10.75 -15.36
N ILE A 75 4.42 -12.02 -15.57
CA ILE A 75 4.67 -13.10 -14.59
C ILE A 75 6.17 -13.24 -14.32
N ARG A 76 7.01 -13.15 -15.37
CA ARG A 76 8.46 -13.21 -15.22
C ARG A 76 9.00 -12.06 -14.39
N GLU A 77 8.54 -10.84 -14.65
CA GLU A 77 8.93 -9.64 -13.90
C GLU A 77 8.57 -9.79 -12.41
N MET A 78 7.34 -10.21 -12.09
CA MET A 78 6.92 -10.46 -10.71
C MET A 78 7.77 -11.53 -10.02
N ALA A 79 8.22 -12.54 -10.77
CA ALA A 79 9.00 -13.65 -10.24
C ALA A 79 10.46 -13.28 -9.91
N GLU A 80 10.92 -12.09 -10.28
CA GLU A 80 12.25 -11.62 -9.88
C GLU A 80 12.31 -11.40 -8.36
N ASP A 81 11.23 -10.85 -7.78
CA ASP A 81 11.21 -10.43 -6.38
C ASP A 81 10.41 -11.43 -5.53
N VAL A 82 9.21 -11.79 -5.96
CA VAL A 82 8.24 -12.53 -5.13
C VAL A 82 7.91 -13.92 -5.67
N LYS A 83 7.22 -14.72 -4.86
CA LYS A 83 6.68 -16.01 -5.31
C LYS A 83 5.43 -15.82 -6.19
N ILE A 84 5.33 -16.61 -7.25
CA ILE A 84 4.13 -16.72 -8.07
C ILE A 84 3.30 -17.90 -7.55
N TYR A 85 2.14 -17.61 -6.96
CA TYR A 85 1.16 -18.60 -6.58
C TYR A 85 0.13 -18.74 -7.71
N CYS A 86 0.13 -19.89 -8.39
CA CYS A 86 -0.69 -20.12 -9.58
C CYS A 86 -1.83 -21.10 -9.29
N LEU A 87 -3.06 -20.58 -9.24
CA LEU A 87 -4.27 -21.40 -9.21
C LEU A 87 -4.44 -22.11 -10.55
N VAL A 88 -4.51 -23.45 -10.52
CA VAL A 88 -4.60 -24.24 -11.75
C VAL A 88 -5.34 -25.56 -11.51
N SER A 89 -6.14 -26.00 -12.48
CA SER A 89 -6.72 -27.34 -12.41
C SER A 89 -5.63 -28.41 -12.61
N SER A 90 -5.75 -29.56 -11.95
CA SER A 90 -4.73 -30.61 -12.03
C SER A 90 -4.45 -31.10 -13.45
N SER A 91 -5.44 -31.04 -14.35
CA SER A 91 -5.26 -31.40 -15.77
C SER A 91 -4.46 -30.38 -16.58
N LEU A 92 -4.36 -29.14 -16.11
CA LEU A 92 -3.72 -28.03 -16.81
C LEU A 92 -2.37 -27.61 -16.20
N GLN A 93 -1.98 -28.17 -15.06
CA GLN A 93 -0.74 -27.80 -14.37
C GLN A 93 0.51 -27.94 -15.26
N ASN A 94 0.62 -29.02 -16.04
CA ASN A 94 1.74 -29.19 -16.98
C ASN A 94 1.74 -28.13 -18.09
N SER A 95 0.57 -27.70 -18.54
CA SER A 95 0.45 -26.63 -19.54
C SER A 95 0.87 -25.29 -18.97
N ALA A 96 0.44 -24.97 -17.74
CA ALA A 96 0.86 -23.77 -17.02
C ALA A 96 2.38 -23.73 -16.80
N TYR A 97 2.97 -24.84 -16.33
CA TYR A 97 4.41 -25.02 -16.21
C TYR A 97 5.12 -24.73 -17.53
N ASN A 98 4.72 -25.40 -18.62
CA ASN A 98 5.37 -25.23 -19.91
C ASN A 98 5.24 -23.79 -20.44
N SER A 99 4.10 -23.14 -20.25
CA SER A 99 3.90 -21.74 -20.65
C SER A 99 4.84 -20.78 -19.91
N MET A 100 5.00 -20.93 -18.59
CA MET A 100 5.91 -20.08 -17.80
C MET A 100 7.38 -20.41 -18.07
N ASN A 101 7.74 -21.70 -18.09
CA ASN A 101 9.11 -22.14 -18.35
C ASN A 101 9.60 -21.73 -19.75
N ASN A 102 8.74 -21.80 -20.77
CA ASN A 102 9.10 -21.34 -22.13
C ASN A 102 9.21 -19.82 -22.25
N ALA A 103 8.69 -19.07 -21.28
CA ALA A 103 8.81 -17.61 -21.21
C ALA A 103 9.96 -17.16 -20.29
N ASP A 104 10.79 -18.10 -19.83
CA ASP A 104 11.92 -17.87 -18.93
C ASP A 104 11.50 -17.29 -17.56
N VAL A 105 10.31 -17.63 -17.08
CA VAL A 105 9.93 -17.38 -15.67
C VAL A 105 10.81 -18.26 -14.77
N ASP A 106 11.32 -17.71 -13.66
CA ASP A 106 12.04 -18.50 -12.66
C ASP A 106 11.10 -19.49 -11.98
N MET A 107 11.12 -20.74 -12.44
CA MET A 107 10.25 -21.79 -11.91
C MET A 107 10.57 -22.16 -10.46
N SER A 108 11.71 -21.74 -9.89
CA SER A 108 11.99 -21.91 -8.46
C SER A 108 11.14 -20.99 -7.57
N LYS A 109 10.59 -19.92 -8.16
CA LYS A 109 9.67 -18.96 -7.53
C LYS A 109 8.20 -19.28 -7.77
N VAL A 110 7.87 -20.38 -8.45
CA VAL A 110 6.49 -20.73 -8.82
C VAL A 110 5.95 -21.87 -7.96
N GLU A 111 4.81 -21.62 -7.30
CA GLU A 111 4.04 -22.62 -6.56
C GLU A 111 2.65 -22.80 -7.19
N PHE A 112 2.25 -24.05 -7.42
CA PHE A 112 0.92 -24.35 -7.99
C PHE A 112 -0.07 -24.71 -6.89
N ILE A 113 -1.19 -23.99 -6.86
CA ILE A 113 -2.32 -24.28 -5.97
C ILE A 113 -3.37 -25.02 -6.81
N THR A 114 -3.45 -26.35 -6.66
CA THR A 114 -4.31 -27.15 -7.53
C THR A 114 -5.77 -27.08 -7.11
N GLY A 115 -6.65 -26.67 -8.02
CA GLY A 115 -8.10 -26.68 -7.82
C GLY A 115 -8.85 -26.11 -9.02
N SER A 116 -10.15 -26.40 -9.11
CA SER A 116 -11.02 -25.80 -10.11
C SER A 116 -11.20 -24.30 -9.84
N THR A 117 -11.29 -23.50 -10.90
CA THR A 117 -11.62 -22.07 -10.90
C THR A 117 -12.44 -21.78 -12.15
N ASP A 118 -13.38 -20.86 -12.06
CA ASP A 118 -14.28 -20.47 -13.14
C ASP A 118 -13.66 -19.34 -14.00
N SER A 119 -12.84 -18.47 -13.38
CA SER A 119 -12.26 -17.32 -14.05
C SER A 119 -10.85 -16.92 -13.58
N TYR A 120 -10.22 -15.97 -14.28
CA TYR A 120 -8.88 -15.45 -13.95
C TYR A 120 -8.86 -14.20 -13.07
N TRP A 121 -10.01 -13.67 -12.62
CA TRP A 121 -10.07 -12.48 -11.77
C TRP A 121 -9.73 -12.78 -10.32
N THR A 122 -8.48 -13.18 -10.06
CA THR A 122 -8.02 -13.49 -8.69
C THR A 122 -8.14 -12.31 -7.75
N ARG A 123 -8.26 -11.07 -8.25
CA ARG A 123 -8.58 -9.90 -7.44
C ARG A 123 -9.96 -10.01 -6.79
N ASP A 124 -10.95 -10.37 -7.60
CA ASP A 124 -12.35 -10.28 -7.24
C ASP A 124 -12.78 -11.33 -6.22
N TYR A 125 -12.28 -12.56 -6.39
CA TYR A 125 -12.63 -13.69 -5.52
C TYR A 125 -11.49 -14.11 -4.58
N GLY A 126 -10.31 -13.49 -4.69
CA GLY A 126 -9.13 -13.87 -3.94
C GLY A 126 -9.22 -13.52 -2.45
N PRO A 127 -8.31 -14.07 -1.64
CA PRO A 127 -8.32 -13.88 -0.19
C PRO A 127 -8.12 -12.41 0.20
N TRP A 128 -8.90 -11.90 1.15
CA TRP A 128 -8.54 -10.69 1.89
C TRP A 128 -7.79 -11.08 3.16
N TRP A 129 -6.81 -10.27 3.54
CA TRP A 129 -5.79 -10.64 4.53
C TRP A 129 -5.89 -9.77 5.77
N VAL A 130 -5.83 -10.36 6.94
CA VAL A 130 -5.82 -9.63 8.21
C VAL A 130 -4.69 -10.13 9.10
N VAL A 131 -4.22 -9.27 9.98
CA VAL A 131 -3.50 -9.65 11.20
C VAL A 131 -4.54 -9.78 12.30
N ASP A 132 -4.59 -10.91 12.99
CA ASP A 132 -5.47 -11.13 14.15
C ASP A 132 -4.79 -10.78 15.49
N GLY A 133 -5.56 -10.87 16.58
CA GLY A 133 -5.10 -10.52 17.92
C GLY A 133 -4.02 -11.45 18.49
N ASP A 134 -3.83 -12.61 17.86
CA ASP A 134 -2.75 -13.56 18.15
C ASP A 134 -1.54 -13.35 17.22
N LYS A 135 -1.48 -12.20 16.52
CA LYS A 135 -0.41 -11.82 15.57
C LYS A 135 -0.28 -12.76 14.36
N ASN A 136 -1.30 -13.54 14.03
CA ASN A 136 -1.27 -14.39 12.84
C ASN A 136 -1.81 -13.64 11.62
N VAL A 137 -1.17 -13.83 10.48
CA VAL A 137 -1.74 -13.41 9.18
C VAL A 137 -2.75 -14.45 8.70
N GLY A 138 -4.03 -14.08 8.74
CA GLY A 138 -5.16 -14.91 8.36
C GLY A 138 -5.88 -14.45 7.10
N ILE A 139 -6.65 -15.36 6.50
CA ILE A 139 -7.57 -15.07 5.41
C ILE A 139 -8.96 -14.86 5.97
N VAL A 140 -9.60 -13.78 5.55
CA VAL A 140 -11.02 -13.52 5.78
C VAL A 140 -11.73 -13.50 4.44
N ASP A 141 -12.45 -14.58 4.17
CA ASP A 141 -13.20 -14.83 2.95
C ASP A 141 -14.58 -14.17 3.00
N PHE A 142 -15.13 -13.84 1.82
CA PHE A 142 -16.45 -13.27 1.64
C PHE A 142 -17.21 -14.05 0.57
N THR A 143 -18.51 -13.82 0.45
CA THR A 143 -19.29 -14.42 -0.64
C THR A 143 -19.08 -13.65 -1.94
N TYR A 144 -18.47 -14.27 -2.95
CA TYR A 144 -18.22 -13.62 -4.23
C TYR A 144 -19.54 -13.24 -4.94
N ASN A 145 -19.65 -12.01 -5.41
CA ASN A 145 -20.84 -11.45 -6.07
C ASN A 145 -21.12 -11.96 -7.51
N ARG A 146 -20.50 -13.07 -7.92
CA ARG A 146 -20.82 -13.79 -9.16
C ARG A 146 -21.21 -15.23 -8.83
N PRO A 147 -22.13 -15.87 -9.57
CA PRO A 147 -22.53 -17.25 -9.32
C PRO A 147 -21.47 -18.25 -9.83
N ARG A 148 -20.25 -18.11 -9.30
CA ARG A 148 -19.01 -18.82 -9.65
C ARG A 148 -18.49 -19.59 -8.44
N PRO A 149 -19.02 -20.79 -8.17
CA PRO A 149 -18.73 -21.50 -6.94
C PRO A 149 -17.28 -21.97 -6.82
N ASN A 150 -16.56 -22.19 -7.94
CA ASN A 150 -15.16 -22.62 -7.87
C ASN A 150 -14.24 -21.45 -7.55
N ASP A 151 -14.52 -20.27 -8.12
CA ASP A 151 -13.85 -19.01 -7.79
C ASP A 151 -14.11 -18.62 -6.33
N ASN A 152 -15.38 -18.69 -5.91
CA ASN A 152 -15.76 -18.46 -4.53
C ASN A 152 -15.03 -19.39 -3.55
N GLN A 153 -14.61 -20.59 -3.95
CA GLN A 153 -13.81 -21.50 -3.10
C GLN A 153 -12.28 -21.29 -3.22
N ALA A 154 -11.81 -20.27 -3.94
CA ALA A 154 -10.38 -20.06 -4.08
C ALA A 154 -9.67 -19.67 -2.77
N PRO A 155 -10.21 -18.79 -1.90
CA PRO A 155 -9.51 -18.39 -0.68
C PRO A 155 -9.23 -19.56 0.26
N ILE A 156 -10.16 -20.50 0.43
CA ILE A 156 -9.91 -21.72 1.24
C ILE A 156 -8.83 -22.63 0.63
N LYS A 157 -8.66 -22.66 -0.70
CA LYS A 157 -7.55 -23.41 -1.34
C LYS A 157 -6.21 -22.75 -1.02
N VAL A 158 -6.18 -21.41 -1.04
CA VAL A 158 -4.98 -20.62 -0.68
C VAL A 158 -4.64 -20.80 0.80
N SER A 159 -5.62 -20.71 1.70
CA SER A 159 -5.44 -20.99 3.14
C SER A 159 -4.83 -22.38 3.37
N ASN A 160 -5.40 -23.43 2.77
CA ASN A 160 -4.88 -24.79 2.95
C ASN A 160 -3.44 -24.96 2.42
N HIS A 161 -3.10 -24.28 1.32
CA HIS A 161 -1.76 -24.34 0.73
C HIS A 161 -0.72 -23.64 1.62
N LEU A 162 -1.06 -22.46 2.14
CA LEU A 162 -0.18 -21.65 2.97
C LEU A 162 -0.23 -22.01 4.47
N GLN A 163 -1.19 -22.84 4.86
CA GLN A 163 -1.50 -23.16 6.25
C GLN A 163 -1.88 -21.93 7.09
N ALA A 164 -2.44 -20.90 6.45
CA ALA A 164 -2.90 -19.68 7.12
C ALA A 164 -4.30 -19.90 7.75
N PRO A 165 -4.60 -19.27 8.92
CA PRO A 165 -5.94 -19.22 9.48
C PRO A 165 -6.99 -18.79 8.47
N TYR A 166 -8.21 -19.32 8.61
CA TYR A 166 -9.30 -19.07 7.68
C TYR A 166 -10.58 -18.73 8.44
N PHE A 167 -11.12 -17.58 8.08
CA PHE A 167 -12.39 -17.06 8.54
C PHE A 167 -13.25 -16.74 7.32
N ALA A 168 -14.57 -16.70 7.49
CA ALA A 168 -15.48 -16.34 6.41
C ALA A 168 -16.69 -15.56 6.94
N THR A 169 -17.11 -14.57 6.17
CA THR A 169 -18.36 -13.81 6.37
C THR A 169 -19.33 -14.05 5.22
N ASP A 170 -20.63 -14.03 5.53
CA ASP A 170 -21.73 -14.08 4.56
C ASP A 170 -21.93 -12.77 3.77
N MET A 171 -21.11 -11.73 4.02
CA MET A 171 -21.11 -10.50 3.23
C MET A 171 -20.86 -10.79 1.75
N ILE A 172 -21.71 -10.28 0.87
CA ILE A 172 -21.51 -10.34 -0.57
C ILE A 172 -20.55 -9.22 -0.97
N SER A 173 -19.46 -9.56 -1.66
CA SER A 173 -18.45 -8.59 -2.06
C SER A 173 -17.64 -9.05 -3.28
N THR A 174 -16.70 -8.20 -3.69
CA THR A 174 -15.70 -8.44 -4.74
C THR A 174 -14.46 -7.61 -4.45
N GLY A 175 -13.27 -8.21 -4.55
CA GLY A 175 -12.02 -7.53 -4.23
C GLY A 175 -11.62 -6.39 -5.18
N GLY A 176 -12.17 -6.32 -6.39
CA GLY A 176 -11.99 -5.15 -7.26
C GLY A 176 -12.72 -3.90 -6.78
N ASN A 177 -13.79 -4.10 -5.99
CA ASN A 177 -14.54 -3.01 -5.36
C ASN A 177 -14.16 -2.78 -3.89
N TYR A 178 -12.89 -3.03 -3.54
CA TYR A 178 -12.41 -2.86 -2.18
C TYR A 178 -10.94 -2.44 -2.15
N MET A 179 -10.64 -1.46 -1.31
CA MET A 179 -9.27 -1.11 -0.92
C MET A 179 -9.23 -0.63 0.52
N THR A 180 -8.14 -0.92 1.22
CA THR A 180 -7.87 -0.46 2.59
C THR A 180 -6.55 0.30 2.64
N ASP A 181 -6.44 1.21 3.59
CA ASP A 181 -5.21 1.93 3.91
C ASP A 181 -4.32 1.18 4.94
N GLY A 182 -4.81 0.05 5.48
CA GLY A 182 -4.09 -0.76 6.45
C GLY A 182 -4.17 -0.27 7.90
N LEU A 183 -4.84 0.86 8.14
CA LEU A 183 -4.97 1.54 9.44
C LEU A 183 -6.43 1.72 9.89
N GLY A 184 -7.36 1.02 9.24
CA GLY A 184 -8.77 0.95 9.62
C GLY A 184 -9.72 1.77 8.74
N ILE A 185 -9.19 2.45 7.70
CA ILE A 185 -10.01 3.04 6.63
C ILE A 185 -10.08 2.07 5.45
N ALA A 186 -11.26 1.96 4.88
CA ALA A 186 -11.45 1.31 3.58
C ALA A 186 -12.41 2.12 2.69
N ALA A 187 -12.40 1.84 1.40
CA ALA A 187 -13.31 2.44 0.45
C ALA A 187 -13.79 1.42 -0.59
N ALA A 188 -15.02 1.66 -1.06
CA ALA A 188 -15.70 0.87 -2.08
C ALA A 188 -16.75 1.72 -2.80
N THR A 189 -17.26 1.24 -3.92
CA THR A 189 -18.45 1.83 -4.54
C THR A 189 -19.73 1.25 -3.93
N HIS A 190 -20.86 1.88 -4.28
CA HIS A 190 -22.21 1.58 -3.84
C HIS A 190 -22.62 0.09 -3.85
N ILE A 191 -22.06 -0.75 -4.74
CA ILE A 191 -22.40 -2.19 -4.79
C ILE A 191 -22.04 -2.94 -3.51
N ALA A 192 -21.11 -2.41 -2.71
CA ALA A 192 -20.84 -2.91 -1.35
C ALA A 192 -22.12 -2.93 -0.48
N TYR A 193 -23.04 -1.99 -0.68
CA TYR A 193 -24.31 -1.95 0.04
C TYR A 193 -25.49 -2.46 -0.81
N THR A 194 -25.59 -2.11 -2.10
CA THR A 194 -26.78 -2.43 -2.91
C THR A 194 -26.88 -3.92 -3.25
N GLU A 195 -25.78 -4.67 -3.24
CA GLU A 195 -25.80 -6.14 -3.45
C GLU A 195 -26.08 -6.93 -2.16
N ASN A 196 -25.99 -6.28 -1.00
CA ASN A 196 -26.29 -6.86 0.29
C ASN A 196 -27.73 -6.53 0.70
N SER A 197 -28.65 -7.48 0.54
CA SER A 197 -30.09 -7.28 0.77
C SER A 197 -30.45 -6.75 2.17
N GLN A 198 -29.58 -7.02 3.15
CA GLN A 198 -29.66 -6.57 4.54
C GLN A 198 -29.56 -5.05 4.67
N CYS A 199 -28.91 -4.38 3.71
CA CYS A 199 -28.79 -2.92 3.66
C CYS A 199 -30.09 -2.23 3.20
N ASN A 200 -31.00 -2.93 2.53
CA ASN A 200 -32.27 -2.40 2.04
C ASN A 200 -32.13 -1.07 1.27
N THR A 201 -31.07 -0.93 0.47
CA THR A 201 -30.79 0.25 -0.35
C THR A 201 -30.58 -0.13 -1.81
N ASN A 202 -30.94 0.79 -2.69
CA ASN A 202 -30.66 0.79 -4.12
C ASN A 202 -30.08 2.15 -4.54
N ASP A 203 -29.46 2.85 -3.59
CA ASP A 203 -28.79 4.12 -3.85
C ASP A 203 -27.48 3.88 -4.58
N GLU A 204 -27.39 4.42 -5.79
CA GLU A 204 -26.23 4.31 -6.68
C GLU A 204 -25.59 5.70 -6.91
N ASN A 205 -26.10 6.77 -6.27
CA ASN A 205 -25.81 8.15 -6.66
C ASN A 205 -25.24 9.03 -5.53
N SER A 206 -25.34 8.63 -4.27
CA SER A 206 -24.87 9.46 -3.14
C SER A 206 -23.35 9.39 -2.95
N ILE A 207 -22.75 10.49 -2.49
CA ILE A 207 -21.34 10.58 -2.10
C ILE A 207 -21.26 11.31 -0.74
N PRO A 208 -21.05 10.61 0.38
CA PRO A 208 -21.08 9.16 0.55
C PRO A 208 -22.53 8.62 0.59
N LEU A 209 -22.68 7.30 0.45
CA LEU A 209 -23.95 6.62 0.72
C LEU A 209 -24.28 6.67 2.21
N GLN A 210 -25.57 6.53 2.53
CA GLN A 210 -25.98 6.27 3.91
C GLN A 210 -25.42 4.90 4.37
N ASN A 211 -24.71 4.92 5.49
CA ASN A 211 -24.13 3.73 6.13
C ASN A 211 -25.09 2.54 6.25
N CYS A 212 -24.56 1.35 5.96
CA CYS A 212 -25.26 0.09 6.13
C CYS A 212 -24.70 -0.66 7.34
N ASN A 213 -25.40 -0.60 8.48
CA ASN A 213 -24.96 -1.28 9.71
C ASN A 213 -24.63 -2.78 9.54
N TYR A 214 -25.29 -3.49 8.64
CA TYR A 214 -24.95 -4.91 8.40
C TYR A 214 -23.53 -5.04 7.84
N VAL A 215 -23.24 -4.37 6.72
CA VAL A 215 -21.92 -4.41 6.08
C VAL A 215 -20.88 -3.76 6.98
N ASP A 216 -21.17 -2.60 7.56
CA ASP A 216 -20.23 -1.87 8.42
C ASP A 216 -19.81 -2.70 9.64
N ASN A 217 -20.73 -3.44 10.25
CA ASN A 217 -20.39 -4.36 11.34
C ASN A 217 -19.53 -5.53 10.86
N GLN A 218 -19.78 -6.12 9.68
CA GLN A 218 -18.90 -7.16 9.12
C GLN A 218 -17.50 -6.62 8.83
N MET A 219 -17.41 -5.40 8.28
CA MET A 219 -16.15 -4.71 8.02
C MET A 219 -15.36 -4.45 9.30
N SER A 220 -16.03 -4.05 10.38
CA SER A 220 -15.41 -3.90 11.70
C SER A 220 -15.01 -5.24 12.30
N ASP A 221 -15.94 -6.18 12.42
CA ASP A 221 -15.78 -7.42 13.17
C ASP A 221 -14.82 -8.42 12.52
N TYR A 222 -14.71 -8.42 11.19
CA TYR A 222 -13.86 -9.37 10.47
C TYR A 222 -12.60 -8.74 9.89
N TYR A 223 -12.59 -7.44 9.59
CA TYR A 223 -11.49 -6.79 8.89
C TYR A 223 -10.86 -5.64 9.69
N GLY A 224 -11.39 -5.28 10.86
CA GLY A 224 -10.85 -4.17 11.66
C GLY A 224 -11.06 -2.79 11.02
N ILE A 225 -12.01 -2.68 10.07
CA ILE A 225 -12.32 -1.41 9.41
C ILE A 225 -13.31 -0.63 10.27
N ASN A 226 -12.88 0.52 10.78
CA ASN A 226 -13.69 1.39 11.62
C ASN A 226 -14.31 2.56 10.82
N GLN A 227 -13.80 2.84 9.62
CA GLN A 227 -14.30 3.88 8.73
C GLN A 227 -14.37 3.35 7.29
N TYR A 228 -15.58 3.08 6.82
CA TYR A 228 -15.82 2.53 5.49
C TYR A 228 -16.49 3.56 4.57
N HIS A 229 -15.73 4.06 3.60
CA HIS A 229 -16.20 5.04 2.63
C HIS A 229 -16.85 4.34 1.43
N VAL A 230 -18.18 4.27 1.45
CA VAL A 230 -18.96 3.76 0.32
C VAL A 230 -19.57 4.91 -0.44
N VAL A 231 -19.20 5.05 -1.72
CA VAL A 231 -19.55 6.18 -2.60
C VAL A 231 -20.21 5.70 -3.88
N ALA A 232 -20.94 6.58 -4.57
CA ALA A 232 -21.40 6.32 -5.94
C ALA A 232 -20.20 6.00 -6.85
N ASP A 233 -20.40 5.11 -7.82
CA ASP A 233 -19.37 4.85 -8.83
C ASP A 233 -19.35 6.01 -9.85
N PRO A 234 -18.22 6.70 -10.07
CA PRO A 234 -18.15 7.84 -10.98
C PRO A 234 -17.92 7.43 -12.44
N ASN A 235 -17.66 6.16 -12.75
CA ASN A 235 -17.37 5.70 -14.12
C ASN A 235 -18.65 5.45 -14.93
N ASN A 236 -19.79 5.17 -14.28
CA ASN A 236 -21.04 4.81 -14.95
C ASN A 236 -20.84 3.66 -15.96
N GLU A 237 -20.11 2.65 -15.51
CA GLU A 237 -19.86 1.40 -16.23
C GLU A 237 -20.42 0.25 -15.41
N TYR A 238 -20.83 -0.83 -16.07
CA TYR A 238 -21.61 -1.90 -15.44
C TYR A 238 -20.93 -2.63 -14.27
N ILE A 239 -19.61 -2.46 -14.10
CA ILE A 239 -18.81 -3.23 -13.14
C ILE A 239 -18.78 -2.58 -11.74
N ASP A 240 -18.92 -1.25 -11.68
CA ASP A 240 -18.95 -0.48 -10.43
C ASP A 240 -17.79 -0.82 -9.45
N HIS A 241 -16.57 -0.95 -9.95
CA HIS A 241 -15.41 -1.27 -9.11
C HIS A 241 -14.55 -0.03 -8.83
N ILE A 242 -14.18 0.17 -7.56
CA ILE A 242 -13.29 1.27 -7.15
C ILE A 242 -11.94 1.26 -7.86
N ASP A 243 -11.37 0.08 -8.14
CA ASP A 243 -10.06 -0.03 -8.80
C ASP A 243 -10.04 0.45 -10.26
N CYS A 244 -11.20 0.75 -10.84
CA CYS A 244 -11.34 1.32 -12.19
C CYS A 244 -11.27 2.85 -12.20
N TRP A 245 -11.23 3.52 -11.03
CA TRP A 245 -11.14 4.98 -10.95
C TRP A 245 -10.35 5.52 -9.75
N GLY A 246 -10.10 4.71 -8.72
CA GLY A 246 -9.43 5.11 -7.48
C GLY A 246 -8.43 4.05 -7.00
N LYS A 247 -7.37 4.48 -6.31
CA LYS A 247 -6.41 3.57 -5.68
C LYS A 247 -5.70 4.24 -4.49
N PHE A 248 -5.76 3.62 -3.30
CA PHE A 248 -4.85 4.01 -2.22
C PHE A 248 -3.41 3.62 -2.57
N LEU A 249 -2.52 4.61 -2.50
CA LEU A 249 -1.08 4.47 -2.77
C LEU A 249 -0.26 4.35 -1.48
N SER A 250 -0.77 4.92 -0.40
CA SER A 250 -0.25 4.84 0.98
C SER A 250 -1.39 5.19 1.95
N PRO A 251 -1.16 5.20 3.28
CA PRO A 251 -2.17 5.67 4.22
C PRO A 251 -2.58 7.15 4.08
N GLN A 252 -1.84 7.95 3.30
CA GLN A 252 -2.13 9.38 3.07
C GLN A 252 -2.41 9.71 1.60
N LYS A 253 -1.97 8.87 0.67
CA LYS A 253 -1.95 9.16 -0.77
C LYS A 253 -3.04 8.39 -1.50
N LEU A 254 -3.83 9.09 -2.30
CA LEU A 254 -4.92 8.53 -3.10
C LEU A 254 -4.76 8.94 -4.56
N LEU A 255 -4.79 7.97 -5.47
CA LEU A 255 -4.84 8.21 -6.90
C LEU A 255 -6.29 8.22 -7.38
N ILE A 256 -6.71 9.26 -8.09
CA ILE A 256 -8.04 9.35 -8.71
C ILE A 256 -7.92 9.62 -10.21
N ARG A 257 -8.70 8.88 -10.99
CA ARG A 257 -8.90 9.09 -12.42
C ARG A 257 -9.30 10.54 -12.74
N SER A 258 -8.74 11.11 -13.79
CA SER A 258 -9.16 12.40 -14.35
C SER A 258 -9.43 12.30 -15.86
N VAL A 259 -10.33 13.15 -16.34
CA VAL A 259 -10.80 13.18 -17.74
C VAL A 259 -10.94 14.64 -18.19
N PRO A 260 -10.95 14.94 -19.49
CA PRO A 260 -11.16 16.31 -19.94
C PRO A 260 -12.57 16.81 -19.59
N SER A 261 -12.73 18.13 -19.44
CA SER A 261 -13.97 18.75 -18.95
C SER A 261 -15.21 18.55 -19.83
N ASN A 262 -15.05 18.00 -21.03
CA ASN A 262 -16.14 17.64 -21.94
C ASN A 262 -16.49 16.14 -21.92
N HIS A 263 -15.77 15.33 -21.14
CA HIS A 263 -16.07 13.91 -20.92
C HIS A 263 -17.33 13.77 -20.06
N SER A 264 -18.12 12.73 -20.29
CA SER A 264 -19.40 12.54 -19.60
C SER A 264 -19.26 12.36 -18.08
N GLN A 265 -18.18 11.73 -17.63
CA GLN A 265 -17.89 11.44 -16.22
C GLN A 265 -17.09 12.55 -15.50
N TYR A 266 -16.90 13.72 -16.13
CA TYR A 266 -16.07 14.77 -15.54
C TYR A 266 -16.60 15.22 -14.18
N ASN A 267 -17.90 15.54 -14.08
CA ASN A 267 -18.46 16.09 -12.85
C ASN A 267 -18.44 15.05 -11.73
N GLU A 268 -18.80 13.81 -12.03
CA GLU A 268 -18.85 12.70 -11.07
C GLU A 268 -17.46 12.41 -10.49
N LEU A 269 -16.41 12.47 -11.30
CA LEU A 269 -15.03 12.33 -10.83
C LEU A 269 -14.58 13.52 -9.96
N GLU A 270 -14.95 14.75 -10.31
CA GLU A 270 -14.63 15.92 -9.47
C GLU A 270 -15.45 15.95 -8.15
N ASP A 271 -16.66 15.40 -8.13
CA ASP A 271 -17.45 15.24 -6.90
C ASP A 271 -16.79 14.24 -5.93
N ILE A 272 -16.23 13.15 -6.46
CA ILE A 272 -15.44 12.19 -5.68
C ILE A 272 -14.19 12.84 -5.09
N VAL A 273 -13.47 13.63 -5.89
CA VAL A 273 -12.28 14.36 -5.43
C VAL A 273 -12.67 15.32 -4.30
N SER A 274 -13.72 16.12 -4.51
CA SER A 274 -14.23 17.07 -3.51
C SER A 274 -14.62 16.37 -2.20
N TYR A 275 -15.17 15.15 -2.28
CA TYR A 275 -15.48 14.35 -1.10
C TYR A 275 -14.22 13.92 -0.35
N PHE A 276 -13.23 13.33 -1.04
CA PHE A 276 -12.00 12.89 -0.39
C PHE A 276 -11.15 14.05 0.15
N GLU A 277 -11.19 15.23 -0.49
CA GLU A 277 -10.59 16.48 0.05
C GLU A 277 -11.27 16.97 1.34
N SER A 278 -12.54 16.60 1.55
CA SER A 278 -13.34 17.06 2.70
C SER A 278 -13.19 16.20 3.96
N ILE A 279 -12.56 15.02 3.83
CA ILE A 279 -12.36 14.06 4.92
C ILE A 279 -10.88 13.88 5.22
N LEU A 280 -10.59 13.30 6.38
CA LEU A 280 -9.23 13.06 6.84
C LEU A 280 -8.84 11.59 6.62
N ASN A 281 -7.54 11.36 6.47
CA ASN A 281 -6.89 10.05 6.43
C ASN A 281 -6.71 9.47 7.84
N SER A 282 -6.10 8.29 7.97
CA SER A 282 -5.91 7.60 9.26
C SER A 282 -4.97 8.31 10.23
N TYR A 283 -4.18 9.28 9.75
CA TYR A 283 -3.36 10.14 10.59
C TYR A 283 -4.05 11.44 11.00
N GLY A 284 -5.32 11.64 10.60
CA GLY A 284 -6.08 12.84 10.91
C GLY A 284 -5.71 14.04 10.04
N GLU A 285 -5.13 13.79 8.86
CA GLU A 285 -4.68 14.81 7.92
C GLU A 285 -5.48 14.74 6.61
N PRO A 286 -5.52 15.81 5.80
CA PRO A 286 -6.11 15.75 4.47
C PRO A 286 -5.43 14.69 3.58
N TRP A 287 -6.20 14.10 2.65
CA TRP A 287 -5.63 13.21 1.65
C TRP A 287 -4.77 13.97 0.64
N GLU A 288 -3.61 13.40 0.30
CA GLU A 288 -2.82 13.86 -0.84
C GLU A 288 -3.34 13.15 -2.11
N ILE A 289 -4.08 13.91 -2.93
CA ILE A 289 -4.77 13.37 -4.10
C ILE A 289 -3.94 13.57 -5.36
N PHE A 290 -3.52 12.47 -5.97
CA PHE A 290 -2.90 12.42 -7.29
C PHE A 290 -3.95 12.19 -8.36
N ARG A 291 -3.79 12.83 -9.53
CA ARG A 291 -4.75 12.74 -10.64
C ARG A 291 -4.10 12.10 -11.87
N VAL A 292 -4.67 11.02 -12.38
CA VAL A 292 -4.17 10.34 -13.60
C VAL A 292 -5.09 10.57 -14.79
N TYR A 293 -4.56 11.16 -15.86
CA TYR A 293 -5.35 11.61 -17.01
C TYR A 293 -5.67 10.46 -17.98
N THR A 294 -6.97 10.25 -18.23
CA THR A 294 -7.52 9.08 -18.96
C THR A 294 -8.57 9.49 -20.01
N PRO A 295 -8.21 10.33 -21.00
CA PRO A 295 -9.19 10.93 -21.92
C PRO A 295 -9.95 9.91 -22.78
N ASP A 296 -9.39 8.72 -22.97
CA ASP A 296 -10.01 7.63 -23.72
C ASP A 296 -10.31 6.40 -22.83
N ASN A 297 -10.50 6.60 -21.52
CA ASN A 297 -10.78 5.55 -20.54
C ASN A 297 -9.65 4.51 -20.37
N GLN A 298 -8.40 4.95 -20.46
CA GLN A 298 -7.25 4.09 -20.14
C GLN A 298 -7.30 3.63 -18.67
N PRO A 299 -7.07 2.35 -18.35
CA PRO A 299 -7.26 1.81 -17.00
C PRO A 299 -6.05 2.04 -16.08
N TYR A 300 -5.42 3.22 -16.10
CA TYR A 300 -4.16 3.46 -15.38
C TYR A 300 -4.25 3.31 -13.85
N THR A 301 -5.43 3.49 -13.25
CA THR A 301 -5.67 3.24 -11.81
C THR A 301 -5.67 1.75 -11.47
N ASN A 302 -5.91 0.89 -12.46
CA ASN A 302 -5.99 -0.56 -12.30
C ASN A 302 -4.60 -1.22 -12.29
N SER A 303 -3.69 -0.62 -11.51
CA SER A 303 -2.32 -1.04 -11.29
C SER A 303 -2.18 -1.97 -10.07
N LEU A 304 -1.06 -2.69 -9.99
CA LEU A 304 -0.67 -3.47 -8.82
C LEU A 304 0.56 -2.83 -8.18
N ILE A 305 0.49 -2.56 -6.87
CA ILE A 305 1.68 -2.29 -6.05
C ILE A 305 2.18 -3.63 -5.53
N LEU A 306 3.45 -3.94 -5.75
CA LEU A 306 4.07 -5.18 -5.33
C LEU A 306 5.48 -4.89 -4.83
N ASN A 307 5.60 -4.77 -3.52
CA ASN A 307 6.79 -4.28 -2.85
C ASN A 307 7.24 -2.92 -3.43
N ASP A 308 8.50 -2.79 -3.85
CA ASP A 308 9.06 -1.58 -4.44
C ASP A 308 8.75 -1.39 -5.94
N LYS A 309 7.95 -2.28 -6.54
CA LYS A 309 7.52 -2.20 -7.94
C LYS A 309 6.05 -1.82 -8.08
N ILE A 310 5.74 -1.03 -9.11
CA ILE A 310 4.37 -0.67 -9.50
C ILE A 310 4.13 -1.10 -10.94
N PHE A 311 3.16 -2.00 -11.13
CA PHE A 311 2.79 -2.52 -12.43
C PHE A 311 1.56 -1.78 -12.96
N VAL A 312 1.75 -0.95 -13.98
CA VAL A 312 0.70 -0.09 -14.54
C VAL A 312 0.26 -0.64 -15.91
N PRO A 313 -1.05 -0.85 -16.16
CA PRO A 313 -1.51 -1.25 -17.48
C PRO A 313 -1.37 -0.12 -18.49
N THR A 314 -0.70 -0.37 -19.61
CA THR A 314 -0.49 0.60 -20.69
C THR A 314 -1.23 0.20 -21.96
N MET A 315 -1.67 1.21 -22.74
CA MET A 315 -2.54 1.01 -23.90
C MET A 315 -1.83 1.27 -25.24
N GLY A 316 -0.54 1.62 -25.21
CA GLY A 316 0.21 2.11 -26.37
C GLY A 316 -0.25 3.51 -26.79
N SER A 317 -0.74 4.30 -25.85
CA SER A 317 -1.30 5.64 -26.09
C SER A 317 -0.28 6.74 -25.78
N SER A 318 -0.57 7.97 -26.21
CA SER A 318 0.30 9.13 -25.91
C SER A 318 0.29 9.57 -24.45
N TRP A 319 -0.56 8.96 -23.62
CA TRP A 319 -0.73 9.30 -22.20
C TRP A 319 -0.06 8.29 -21.27
N ASP A 320 0.50 7.21 -21.82
CA ASP A 320 1.10 6.13 -21.02
C ASP A 320 2.28 6.67 -20.19
N ASP A 321 3.20 7.42 -20.81
CA ASP A 321 4.38 7.96 -20.12
C ASP A 321 3.99 8.96 -19.00
N ASP A 322 3.01 9.83 -19.26
CA ASP A 322 2.49 10.77 -18.26
C ASP A 322 1.85 10.02 -17.08
N ALA A 323 1.08 8.95 -17.35
CA ALA A 323 0.49 8.14 -16.31
C ALA A 323 1.55 7.43 -15.43
N LEU A 324 2.62 6.92 -16.03
CA LEU A 324 3.75 6.34 -15.28
C LEU A 324 4.45 7.40 -14.41
N ASN A 325 4.64 8.62 -14.93
CA ASN A 325 5.25 9.71 -14.18
C ASN A 325 4.43 10.11 -12.95
N ILE A 326 3.09 10.11 -13.03
CA ILE A 326 2.25 10.39 -11.86
C ILE A 326 2.47 9.38 -10.74
N TYR A 327 2.64 8.09 -11.05
CA TYR A 327 3.01 7.10 -10.03
C TYR A 327 4.41 7.37 -9.47
N GLN A 328 5.36 7.76 -10.30
CA GLN A 328 6.72 8.06 -9.85
C GLN A 328 6.79 9.27 -8.93
N GLU A 329 5.99 10.30 -9.21
CA GLU A 329 5.81 11.48 -8.37
C GLU A 329 5.12 11.12 -7.06
N ALA A 330 4.05 10.32 -7.12
CA ALA A 330 3.30 9.91 -5.94
C ALA A 330 4.08 8.98 -5.01
N LEU A 331 4.90 8.10 -5.57
CA LEU A 331 5.67 7.09 -4.86
C LEU A 331 7.15 7.16 -5.27
N PRO A 332 7.91 8.19 -4.82
CA PRO A 332 9.31 8.35 -5.16
C PRO A 332 10.13 7.12 -4.79
N GLY A 333 11.05 6.73 -5.69
CA GLY A 333 11.94 5.59 -5.48
C GLY A 333 11.36 4.23 -5.84
N TYR A 334 10.04 4.10 -6.02
CA TYR A 334 9.44 2.88 -6.58
C TYR A 334 9.83 2.74 -8.05
N GLU A 335 10.00 1.49 -8.51
CA GLU A 335 10.17 1.17 -9.92
C GLU A 335 8.81 1.04 -10.61
N VAL A 336 8.48 2.00 -11.47
CA VAL A 336 7.19 2.05 -12.17
C VAL A 336 7.31 1.42 -13.56
N LEU A 337 6.59 0.31 -13.78
CA LEU A 337 6.67 -0.52 -14.97
C LEU A 337 5.35 -0.57 -15.74
N GLY A 338 5.40 -0.20 -17.03
CA GLY A 338 4.25 -0.26 -17.93
C GLY A 338 4.11 -1.61 -18.63
N PHE A 339 2.93 -2.22 -18.56
CA PHE A 339 2.62 -3.49 -19.24
C PHE A 339 1.43 -3.37 -20.19
N SER A 340 1.65 -3.73 -21.45
CA SER A 340 0.57 -3.88 -22.43
C SER A 340 -0.13 -5.23 -22.32
N GLY A 341 -1.41 -5.27 -22.70
CA GLY A 341 -2.24 -6.47 -22.64
C GLY A 341 -3.62 -6.25 -23.23
N SER A 342 -4.50 -7.24 -23.07
CA SER A 342 -5.90 -7.17 -23.46
C SER A 342 -6.73 -6.42 -22.41
N TRP A 343 -6.34 -5.19 -22.13
CA TRP A 343 -6.95 -4.36 -21.08
C TRP A 343 -8.23 -3.68 -21.58
N GLN A 344 -9.11 -3.40 -20.62
CA GLN A 344 -10.34 -2.62 -20.77
C GLN A 344 -10.41 -1.62 -19.62
N ALA A 345 -11.19 -0.55 -19.79
CA ALA A 345 -11.44 0.43 -18.71
C ALA A 345 -11.97 -0.22 -17.42
N THR A 346 -12.65 -1.36 -17.56
CA THR A 346 -13.32 -2.13 -16.50
C THR A 346 -12.61 -3.44 -16.15
N ASP A 347 -11.48 -3.77 -16.78
CA ASP A 347 -10.72 -5.00 -16.52
C ASP A 347 -9.30 -4.86 -17.05
N ALA A 348 -8.33 -4.69 -16.14
CA ALA A 348 -6.92 -4.65 -16.51
C ALA A 348 -6.04 -5.46 -15.54
N LEU A 349 -4.90 -4.91 -15.12
CA LEU A 349 -3.85 -5.66 -14.45
C LEU A 349 -4.24 -6.03 -13.01
N HIS A 350 -4.75 -5.06 -12.25
CA HIS A 350 -5.15 -5.24 -10.87
C HIS A 350 -6.24 -6.30 -10.73
N CYS A 351 -7.25 -6.29 -11.62
CA CYS A 351 -8.36 -7.26 -11.59
C CYS A 351 -7.91 -8.72 -11.74
N ARG A 352 -6.71 -8.97 -12.28
CA ARG A 352 -6.20 -10.31 -12.63
C ARG A 352 -5.07 -10.79 -11.72
N THR A 353 -4.83 -10.07 -10.61
CA THR A 353 -3.76 -10.33 -9.64
C THR A 353 -4.23 -10.05 -8.21
N LYS A 354 -3.65 -10.76 -7.23
CA LYS A 354 -3.89 -10.50 -5.81
C LYS A 354 -2.61 -10.73 -5.01
N GLY A 355 -2.15 -9.70 -4.27
CA GLY A 355 -1.01 -9.83 -3.37
C GLY A 355 -1.22 -10.88 -2.28
N ILE A 356 -0.15 -11.59 -1.93
CA ILE A 356 -0.07 -12.48 -0.78
C ILE A 356 0.97 -11.85 0.17
N PRO A 357 0.52 -11.33 1.32
CA PRO A 357 1.40 -10.67 2.28
C PRO A 357 2.41 -11.67 2.84
N ASP A 358 3.53 -11.16 3.33
CA ASP A 358 4.39 -11.95 4.20
C ASP A 358 3.58 -12.42 5.44
N LEU A 359 3.57 -13.73 5.70
CA LEU A 359 2.79 -14.29 6.81
C LEU A 359 3.45 -14.08 8.18
N GLU A 360 4.74 -13.73 8.21
CA GLU A 360 5.46 -13.37 9.43
C GLU A 360 6.07 -11.97 9.28
N MET A 361 5.31 -11.06 8.64
CA MET A 361 5.70 -9.70 8.29
C MET A 361 6.36 -8.95 9.45
N LEU A 362 7.43 -8.22 9.15
CA LEU A 362 7.94 -7.16 10.02
C LEU A 362 7.22 -5.86 9.64
N GLN A 363 6.37 -5.38 10.52
CA GLN A 363 5.50 -4.24 10.25
C GLN A 363 6.14 -2.95 10.75
N ILE A 364 6.09 -1.89 9.94
CA ILE A 364 6.53 -0.55 10.35
C ILE A 364 5.39 0.43 10.01
N PHE A 365 4.92 1.17 11.01
CA PHE A 365 3.91 2.22 10.84
C PHE A 365 4.45 3.55 11.36
N HIS A 366 4.29 4.59 10.57
CA HIS A 366 4.77 5.92 10.89
C HIS A 366 3.91 6.96 10.18
N ASN A 367 3.45 7.98 10.93
CA ASN A 367 2.94 9.21 10.33
C ASN A 367 4.13 10.09 9.93
N PRO A 368 4.39 10.33 8.64
CA PRO A 368 5.47 11.19 8.17
C PRO A 368 5.38 12.58 8.78
N LEU A 369 6.54 13.22 8.93
CA LEU A 369 6.60 14.59 9.37
C LEU A 369 6.10 15.51 8.25
N ASN A 370 5.21 16.44 8.61
CA ASN A 370 4.70 17.42 7.67
C ASN A 370 5.70 18.55 7.43
N ASP A 371 5.61 19.17 6.27
CA ASP A 371 6.25 20.45 6.02
C ASP A 371 5.87 21.47 7.10
N TYR A 372 6.80 22.37 7.38
CA TYR A 372 6.56 23.46 8.30
C TYR A 372 6.33 23.03 9.76
N ILE A 373 6.77 21.82 10.13
CA ILE A 373 6.80 21.40 11.53
C ILE A 373 7.90 22.15 12.30
N GLU A 374 7.52 22.74 13.43
CA GLU A 374 8.45 23.42 14.33
C GLU A 374 9.31 22.39 15.07
N PRO A 375 10.65 22.54 15.13
CA PRO A 375 11.48 21.65 15.92
C PRO A 375 11.13 21.78 17.40
N GLN A 376 11.11 20.64 18.11
CA GLN A 376 11.14 20.67 19.56
C GLN A 376 12.55 21.03 20.05
N SER A 377 12.73 21.28 21.35
CA SER A 377 14.03 21.60 21.97
C SER A 377 15.21 20.71 21.55
N ASN A 378 14.96 19.47 21.12
CA ASN A 378 15.98 18.50 20.69
C ASN A 378 15.95 18.18 19.18
N GLY A 379 15.08 18.81 18.38
CA GLY A 379 14.91 18.54 16.95
C GLY A 379 13.53 17.99 16.56
N TYR A 380 13.48 17.20 15.49
CA TYR A 380 12.25 16.63 14.92
C TYR A 380 12.05 15.19 15.39
N GLN A 381 11.06 14.98 16.25
CA GLN A 381 10.77 13.67 16.80
C GLN A 381 10.08 12.78 15.76
N VAL A 382 10.68 11.63 15.47
CA VAL A 382 10.12 10.59 14.61
C VAL A 382 9.72 9.42 15.51
N GLN A 383 8.48 8.98 15.39
CA GLN A 383 7.91 7.87 16.15
C GLN A 383 7.34 6.83 15.19
N ALA A 384 7.62 5.55 15.43
CA ALA A 384 7.10 4.44 14.64
C ALA A 384 6.58 3.32 15.54
N ILE A 385 5.56 2.59 15.07
CA ILE A 385 5.18 1.29 15.62
C ILE A 385 5.88 0.22 14.78
N ILE A 386 6.66 -0.65 15.41
CA ILE A 386 7.46 -1.67 14.76
C ILE A 386 7.14 -3.02 15.38
N ASP A 387 6.37 -3.84 14.68
CA ASP A 387 5.81 -5.11 15.18
C ASP A 387 6.31 -6.28 14.34
N ASP A 388 7.04 -7.21 14.94
CA ASP A 388 7.49 -8.44 14.29
C ASP A 388 6.47 -9.57 14.46
N LEU A 389 5.68 -9.85 13.43
CA LEU A 389 4.73 -10.97 13.46
C LEU A 389 5.41 -12.34 13.54
N SER A 390 6.72 -12.40 13.28
CA SER A 390 7.54 -13.59 13.48
C SER A 390 7.72 -13.94 14.96
N GLU A 391 7.47 -13.00 15.87
CA GLU A 391 7.75 -13.07 17.31
C GLU A 391 9.19 -13.52 17.63
N SER A 392 10.11 -13.31 16.69
CA SER A 392 11.52 -13.69 16.82
C SER A 392 12.31 -12.66 17.64
N GLY A 393 11.77 -11.45 17.78
CA GLY A 393 12.36 -10.30 18.42
C GLY A 393 13.08 -9.38 17.43
N LEU A 394 12.99 -8.08 17.67
CA LEU A 394 13.74 -7.07 16.94
C LEU A 394 15.22 -7.07 17.36
N ILE A 395 16.09 -6.71 16.41
CA ILE A 395 17.51 -6.49 16.64
C ILE A 395 17.68 -5.01 17.00
N ASP A 396 17.84 -4.71 18.29
CA ASP A 396 17.85 -3.34 18.84
C ASP A 396 18.78 -2.37 18.08
N ASP A 397 19.97 -2.81 17.68
CA ASP A 397 20.94 -1.99 16.94
C ASP A 397 20.71 -1.95 15.42
N GLU A 398 19.61 -2.49 14.92
CA GLU A 398 19.17 -2.40 13.51
C GLU A 398 17.78 -1.72 13.38
N VAL A 399 17.25 -1.18 14.48
CA VAL A 399 16.07 -0.30 14.46
C VAL A 399 16.55 1.15 14.37
N ARG A 400 16.47 1.73 13.18
CA ARG A 400 17.13 3.01 12.87
C ARG A 400 16.26 3.94 12.03
N ILE A 401 16.50 5.22 12.21
CA ILE A 401 16.18 6.25 11.22
C ILE A 401 17.45 6.54 10.45
N PHE A 402 17.33 6.68 9.13
CA PHE A 402 18.36 7.24 8.29
C PHE A 402 17.86 8.58 7.78
N TYR A 403 18.61 9.65 8.03
CA TYR A 403 18.23 11.00 7.57
C TYR A 403 19.37 11.71 6.86
N LYS A 404 19.03 12.70 6.03
CA LYS A 404 19.96 13.68 5.47
C LYS A 404 19.21 14.99 5.20
N SER A 405 19.95 16.10 5.08
CA SER A 405 19.43 17.34 4.49
C SER A 405 19.99 17.58 3.10
N ASP A 406 19.49 18.61 2.42
CA ASP A 406 20.04 19.10 1.14
C ASP A 406 21.55 19.44 1.19
N LEU A 407 22.09 19.66 2.39
CA LEU A 407 23.49 20.03 2.63
C LEU A 407 24.40 18.82 2.88
N MET A 408 23.83 17.62 2.94
CA MET A 408 24.52 16.38 3.32
C MET A 408 24.66 15.44 2.12
N ASP A 409 25.86 14.86 1.96
CA ASP A 409 26.16 13.98 0.82
C ASP A 409 25.60 12.55 0.99
N GLN A 410 25.26 12.14 2.21
CA GLN A 410 24.80 10.79 2.53
C GLN A 410 23.78 10.78 3.68
N PHE A 411 23.05 9.67 3.81
CA PHE A 411 22.19 9.42 4.96
C PHE A 411 23.01 8.99 6.18
N TYR A 412 22.66 9.52 7.35
CA TYR A 412 23.26 9.18 8.63
C TYR A 412 22.26 8.41 9.50
N PRO A 413 22.70 7.33 10.16
CA PRO A 413 21.86 6.55 11.03
C PRO A 413 21.65 7.23 12.39
N ILE A 414 20.46 7.08 12.94
CA ILE A 414 20.11 7.36 14.33
C ILE A 414 19.42 6.10 14.86
N ASP A 415 19.97 5.50 15.92
CA ASP A 415 19.35 4.36 16.57
C ASP A 415 18.06 4.80 17.28
N MET A 416 16.98 4.05 17.10
CA MET A 416 15.70 4.33 17.75
C MET A 416 15.64 3.65 19.11
N GLY A 417 15.14 4.37 20.12
CA GLY A 417 14.85 3.82 21.44
C GLY A 417 13.37 3.52 21.61
N VAL A 418 13.02 2.66 22.58
CA VAL A 418 11.62 2.43 22.97
C VAL A 418 11.00 3.74 23.45
N CYS A 419 9.76 4.01 23.10
CA CYS A 419 9.02 5.19 23.56
C CYS A 419 8.88 5.22 25.09
N ASP A 420 8.90 6.42 25.68
CA ASP A 420 8.74 6.61 27.14
C ASP A 420 7.31 6.32 27.64
N THR A 421 6.35 6.25 26.73
CA THR A 421 4.95 5.93 27.00
C THR A 421 4.69 4.43 26.85
N ASP A 422 3.74 3.89 27.63
CA ASP A 422 3.25 2.50 27.50
C ASP A 422 2.44 2.32 26.19
N ILE A 423 3.05 2.64 25.04
CA ILE A 423 2.53 2.30 23.71
C ILE A 423 3.30 1.05 23.27
N PRO A 424 2.61 -0.10 23.08
CA PRO A 424 3.25 -1.32 22.61
C PRO A 424 4.00 -1.09 21.30
N ASP A 425 5.16 -1.74 21.18
CA ASP A 425 5.93 -1.79 19.94
C ASP A 425 6.35 -0.40 19.39
N CYS A 426 6.35 0.61 20.26
CA CYS A 426 6.66 1.99 19.91
C CYS A 426 8.16 2.29 20.03
N TYR A 427 8.72 2.83 18.96
CA TYR A 427 10.09 3.29 18.87
C TYR A 427 10.15 4.76 18.45
N GLN A 428 11.13 5.49 18.97
CA GLN A 428 11.34 6.90 18.69
C GLN A 428 12.81 7.27 18.61
N ALA A 429 13.09 8.28 17.79
CA ALA A 429 14.36 8.99 17.78
C ALA A 429 14.13 10.42 17.27
N THR A 430 15.12 11.28 17.45
CA THR A 430 15.01 12.69 17.09
C THR A 430 16.03 13.04 16.02
N ILE A 431 15.55 13.48 14.85
CA ILE A 431 16.40 14.08 13.83
C ILE A 431 16.88 15.44 14.37
N PRO A 432 18.21 15.69 14.44
CA PRO A 432 18.72 16.95 14.96
C PRO A 432 18.20 18.16 14.19
N PRO A 433 18.07 19.33 14.83
CA PRO A 433 17.74 20.58 14.14
C PRO A 433 18.63 20.80 12.92
N GLN A 434 18.03 21.33 11.84
CA GLN A 434 18.73 21.62 10.58
C GLN A 434 18.58 23.10 10.24
N GLN A 435 19.39 23.57 9.29
CA GLN A 435 19.36 24.95 8.83
C GLN A 435 17.97 25.29 8.25
N GLU A 436 17.54 26.54 8.45
CA GLU A 436 16.33 27.10 7.82
C GLU A 436 16.37 26.94 6.29
N ASP A 437 15.19 26.81 5.68
CA ASP A 437 15.01 26.65 4.24
C ASP A 437 15.74 25.43 3.64
N THR A 438 15.95 24.37 4.43
CA THR A 438 16.45 23.08 3.95
C THR A 438 15.35 22.02 3.93
N ASN A 439 15.44 21.08 2.99
CA ASN A 439 14.63 19.87 3.03
C ASN A 439 15.38 18.77 3.78
N ILE A 440 14.64 18.06 4.63
CA ILE A 440 15.09 16.84 5.28
C ILE A 440 14.48 15.66 4.55
N TYR A 441 15.29 14.64 4.30
CA TYR A 441 14.88 13.36 3.74
C TYR A 441 15.20 12.27 4.75
N TYR A 442 14.26 11.36 4.99
CA TYR A 442 14.50 10.28 5.94
C TYR A 442 13.71 9.00 5.63
N PHE A 443 14.14 7.89 6.20
CA PHE A 443 13.41 6.63 6.19
C PHE A 443 13.72 5.84 7.46
N ILE A 444 12.83 4.94 7.83
CA ILE A 444 12.96 4.05 8.99
C ILE A 444 13.35 2.66 8.48
N THR A 445 14.19 1.95 9.22
CA THR A 445 14.53 0.56 8.96
C THR A 445 14.40 -0.25 10.23
N ALA A 446 14.02 -1.51 10.11
CA ALA A 446 14.03 -2.47 11.20
C ALA A 446 14.49 -3.84 10.71
N ARG A 447 15.07 -4.62 11.62
CA ARG A 447 15.44 -6.02 11.39
C ARG A 447 15.00 -6.88 12.56
N ASP A 448 14.52 -8.08 12.27
CA ASP A 448 14.20 -9.09 13.28
C ASP A 448 15.14 -10.30 13.23
N TYR A 449 15.02 -11.20 14.21
CA TYR A 449 15.80 -12.44 14.25
C TYR A 449 15.30 -13.54 13.30
N SER A 450 14.27 -13.26 12.49
CA SER A 450 13.79 -14.11 11.40
C SER A 450 14.48 -13.81 10.06
N ASP A 451 15.49 -12.93 10.08
CA ASP A 451 16.24 -12.40 8.93
C ASP A 451 15.45 -11.40 8.07
N ARG A 452 14.25 -10.98 8.48
CA ARG A 452 13.49 -9.93 7.79
C ARG A 452 14.10 -8.57 8.06
N TYR A 453 14.23 -7.79 7.00
CA TYR A 453 14.72 -6.42 7.03
C TYR A 453 13.76 -5.57 6.23
N GLU A 454 13.15 -4.60 6.89
CA GLU A 454 12.12 -3.75 6.30
C GLU A 454 12.52 -2.30 6.35
N LYS A 455 12.04 -1.56 5.36
CA LYS A 455 12.27 -0.13 5.20
C LYS A 455 10.93 0.58 5.02
N LEU A 456 10.76 1.73 5.67
CA LEU A 456 9.59 2.59 5.50
C LEU A 456 10.02 4.04 5.14
N PRO A 457 9.58 4.60 4.00
CA PRO A 457 8.79 3.94 2.97
C PRO A 457 9.58 2.83 2.28
N MET A 458 8.87 1.82 1.77
CA MET A 458 9.44 0.61 1.16
C MET A 458 10.46 0.92 0.05
N ALA A 459 10.19 1.96 -0.73
CA ALA A 459 11.16 2.57 -1.63
C ALA A 459 11.22 4.09 -1.42
N GLY A 460 12.36 4.70 -1.78
CA GLY A 460 12.57 6.14 -1.62
C GLY A 460 12.79 6.59 -0.16
N TYR A 461 12.16 7.70 0.21
CA TYR A 461 12.25 8.36 1.52
C TYR A 461 11.02 9.23 1.73
N TYR A 462 10.74 9.55 2.99
CA TYR A 462 9.90 10.70 3.34
C TYR A 462 10.72 11.98 3.26
N ASP A 463 10.05 13.10 3.06
CA ASP A 463 10.65 14.41 3.06
C ASP A 463 9.75 15.46 3.70
N PHE A 464 10.38 16.50 4.26
CA PHE A 464 9.69 17.69 4.74
C PHE A 464 10.60 18.92 4.70
N SER A 465 10.00 20.10 4.50
CA SER A 465 10.69 21.38 4.56
C SER A 465 10.79 21.92 5.99
N VAL A 466 12.00 22.30 6.38
CA VAL A 466 12.30 23.00 7.64
C VAL A 466 11.87 24.45 7.53
N VAL A 467 11.16 24.93 8.55
CA VAL A 467 10.75 26.34 8.62
C VAL A 467 11.70 27.16 9.42
N ALA A 468 11.80 28.42 9.02
CA ALA A 468 12.39 29.48 9.81
C ALA A 468 11.60 29.66 11.11
N THR A 469 12.06 28.98 12.15
CA THR A 469 11.54 29.12 13.49
C THR A 469 12.64 29.78 14.31
N GLN A 470 12.62 31.12 14.36
CA GLN A 470 13.36 31.86 15.37
C GLN A 470 12.86 31.41 16.75
N LEU A 471 13.47 30.39 17.32
CA LEU A 471 13.26 30.00 18.72
C LEU A 471 14.53 30.13 19.55
N ILE A 472 15.69 30.29 18.91
CA ILE A 472 16.97 30.39 19.60
C ILE A 472 17.69 31.61 19.03
N ASP A 473 17.92 32.59 19.88
CA ASP A 473 18.63 33.80 19.50
C ASP A 473 20.09 33.45 19.18
N ASP A 474 20.61 34.00 18.10
CA ASP A 474 22.03 34.04 17.77
C ASP A 474 22.85 34.32 19.04
N GLY A 475 23.69 33.36 19.45
CA GLY A 475 24.51 33.43 20.66
C GLY A 475 24.03 32.56 21.84
N ASP A 476 22.83 31.97 21.79
CA ASP A 476 22.37 30.95 22.75
C ASP A 476 22.86 29.55 22.36
N VAL A 477 24.16 29.33 22.52
CA VAL A 477 24.86 28.12 22.06
C VAL A 477 24.43 26.87 22.82
N ASN A 478 23.91 27.02 24.03
CA ASN A 478 23.46 25.92 24.85
C ASN A 478 21.95 25.62 24.69
N MET A 479 21.21 26.50 24.00
CA MET A 479 19.80 26.37 23.63
C MET A 479 18.87 26.33 24.86
N ASP A 480 19.19 27.12 25.90
CA ASP A 480 18.37 27.25 27.12
C ASP A 480 17.45 28.48 27.14
N GLU A 481 17.29 29.15 25.99
CA GLU A 481 16.54 30.40 25.79
C GLU A 481 17.18 31.63 26.49
N ASN A 482 18.39 31.51 27.05
CA ASN A 482 19.08 32.61 27.72
C ASN A 482 20.53 32.74 27.26
N ILE A 483 20.82 33.77 26.47
CA ILE A 483 22.21 34.14 26.15
C ILE A 483 22.93 34.60 27.42
N ASN A 484 23.84 33.77 27.93
CA ASN A 484 24.55 33.99 29.18
C ASN A 484 25.99 33.43 29.16
N VAL A 485 26.66 33.45 30.32
CA VAL A 485 28.06 33.05 30.43
C VAL A 485 28.30 31.57 30.08
N LEU A 486 27.27 30.73 30.17
CA LEU A 486 27.35 29.32 29.82
C LEU A 486 27.57 29.14 28.31
N ASP A 487 26.96 29.96 27.47
CA ASP A 487 27.16 29.96 26.01
C ASP A 487 28.58 30.34 25.66
N VAL A 488 29.10 31.38 26.32
CA VAL A 488 30.50 31.80 26.20
C VAL A 488 31.45 30.66 26.56
N VAL A 489 31.18 29.92 27.64
CA VAL A 489 32.02 28.80 28.07
C VAL A 489 32.00 27.67 27.05
N LEU A 490 30.83 27.35 26.48
CA LEU A 490 30.69 26.35 25.42
C LEU A 490 31.48 26.73 24.17
N THR A 491 31.32 27.95 23.66
CA THR A 491 32.04 28.45 22.49
C THR A 491 33.55 28.51 22.74
N VAL A 492 33.99 28.91 23.93
CA VAL A 492 35.42 28.89 24.31
C VAL A 492 35.98 27.47 24.32
N ASN A 493 35.24 26.50 24.85
CA ASN A 493 35.70 25.11 24.89
C ASN A 493 35.89 24.54 23.47
N TYR A 494 34.98 24.90 22.56
CA TYR A 494 35.09 24.58 21.14
C TYR A 494 36.33 25.20 20.49
N VAL A 495 36.51 26.52 20.64
CA VAL A 495 37.65 27.25 20.07
C VAL A 495 38.99 26.75 20.63
N LEU A 496 39.02 26.28 21.88
CA LEU A 496 40.20 25.70 22.52
C LEU A 496 40.43 24.21 22.16
N GLY A 497 39.51 23.57 21.43
CA GLY A 497 39.57 22.15 21.07
C GLY A 497 39.45 21.20 22.27
N VAL A 498 38.76 21.65 23.33
CA VAL A 498 38.54 20.87 24.56
C VAL A 498 37.08 20.41 24.72
N GLY A 499 36.23 20.73 23.75
CA GLY A 499 34.87 20.21 23.59
C GLY A 499 34.43 20.37 22.13
N ASP A 500 33.46 19.57 21.71
CA ASP A 500 32.86 19.64 20.38
C ASP A 500 31.49 20.31 20.46
N LEU A 501 31.13 21.07 19.43
CA LEU A 501 29.79 21.61 19.23
C LEU A 501 29.11 20.81 18.11
N SER A 502 27.79 20.65 18.19
CA SER A 502 27.03 20.17 17.03
C SER A 502 27.08 21.20 15.90
N ASP A 503 26.78 20.78 14.66
CA ASP A 503 26.75 21.70 13.51
C ASP A 503 25.80 22.89 13.74
N TYR A 504 24.69 22.67 14.46
CA TYR A 504 23.74 23.71 14.82
C TYR A 504 24.28 24.65 15.90
N GLN A 505 24.99 24.13 16.90
CA GLN A 505 25.66 24.96 17.91
C GLN A 505 26.81 25.78 17.32
N ILE A 506 27.51 25.25 16.31
CA ILE A 506 28.50 26.00 15.54
C ILE A 506 27.83 27.20 14.87
N GLN A 507 26.66 27.02 14.27
CA GLN A 507 25.88 28.10 13.65
C GLN A 507 25.46 29.17 14.67
N LEU A 508 24.85 28.77 15.79
CA LEU A 508 24.45 29.69 16.87
C LEU A 508 25.64 30.45 17.47
N SER A 509 26.83 29.86 17.40
CA SER A 509 28.06 30.46 17.89
C SER A 509 28.80 31.32 16.86
N ASP A 510 28.41 31.33 15.57
CA ASP A 510 29.00 32.14 14.49
C ASP A 510 28.23 33.45 14.28
N LEU A 511 28.40 34.39 15.20
CA LEU A 511 27.66 35.65 15.22
C LEU A 511 28.04 36.63 14.11
N ASN A 512 29.17 36.41 13.43
CA ASN A 512 29.62 37.29 12.37
C ASN A 512 29.37 36.71 10.95
N ASN A 513 28.85 35.48 10.87
CA ASN A 513 28.53 34.74 9.65
C ASN A 513 29.73 34.54 8.69
N ASP A 514 30.94 34.36 9.25
CA ASP A 514 32.15 34.10 8.46
C ASP A 514 32.50 32.61 8.33
N THR A 515 31.63 31.72 8.85
CA THR A 515 31.74 30.26 8.89
C THR A 515 32.85 29.73 9.80
N ILE A 516 33.50 30.59 10.58
CA ILE A 516 34.62 30.24 11.46
C ILE A 516 34.34 30.74 12.87
N VAL A 517 33.85 29.85 13.73
CA VAL A 517 33.69 30.16 15.17
C VAL A 517 35.06 30.38 15.80
N ASN A 518 35.31 31.61 16.25
CA ASN A 518 36.56 32.02 16.83
C ASN A 518 36.36 33.07 17.95
N ILE A 519 37.44 33.75 18.34
CA ILE A 519 37.40 34.75 19.41
C ILE A 519 36.49 35.93 19.10
N LEU A 520 36.26 36.25 17.82
CA LEU A 520 35.38 37.33 17.41
C LEU A 520 33.94 37.03 17.79
N ASP A 521 33.50 35.79 17.63
CA ASP A 521 32.12 35.40 17.93
C ASP A 521 31.89 35.30 19.44
N ILE A 522 32.89 34.81 20.18
CA ILE A 522 32.90 34.88 21.64
C ILE A 522 32.72 36.32 22.13
N ILE A 523 33.39 37.30 21.50
CA ILE A 523 33.24 38.72 21.84
C ILE A 523 31.81 39.20 21.54
N LEU A 524 31.22 38.76 20.43
CA LEU A 524 29.86 39.13 20.06
C LEU A 524 28.83 38.55 21.06
N ILE A 525 28.99 37.30 21.51
CA ILE A 525 28.13 36.69 22.55
C ILE A 525 28.25 37.51 23.84
N VAL A 526 29.47 37.86 24.25
CA VAL A 526 29.70 38.70 25.44
C VAL A 526 29.06 40.08 25.30
N ASN A 527 29.07 40.69 24.12
CA ASN A 527 28.42 41.98 23.90
C ASN A 527 26.90 41.87 24.03
N ILE A 528 26.29 40.81 23.49
CA ILE A 528 24.85 40.56 23.64
C ILE A 528 24.47 40.45 25.13
N ILE A 529 25.27 39.74 25.93
CA ILE A 529 25.07 39.61 27.39
C ILE A 529 25.18 40.95 28.11
N LEU A 530 26.04 41.86 27.66
CA LEU A 530 26.29 43.17 28.29
C LEU A 530 25.31 44.25 27.86
N GLU A 531 24.60 44.06 26.75
CA GLU A 531 23.59 44.99 26.21
C GLU A 531 22.16 44.66 26.66
N ASN A 532 21.95 43.44 27.18
CA ASN A 532 20.76 43.03 27.93
C ASN A 532 20.90 43.33 29.44
#